data_AF-A0A6I1JRG9-F1
#
_entry.id   AF-A0A6I1JRG9-F1
#
_cell.length_a   1.000
_cell.length_b   1.000
_cell.length_c   1.000
_cell.angle_alpha   90.00
_cell.angle_beta   90.00
_cell.angle_gamma   90.00
#
_symmetry.space_group_name_H-M   'P 1'
#
loop_
_entity.id
_entity.type
_entity.pdbx_description
1 polymer ?
#
loop_
_entity_poly.entity_id
_entity_poly.type
_entity_poly.pdbx_seq_one_letter_code
_entity_poly.pdbx_strand_id
1 'polypeptide(L)' 'MIEQERPCLDIAQQLHAVERAITQAKKTLIQDHLDHCLEATVGEVEANQRKPIDEFKQITKYL' A
#
# COMPACT_ATOMS: atom_id res chain seq x y z
N MET A 1 -7.32 26.60 -6.91
CA MET A 1 -8.23 26.02 -5.89
C MET A 1 -8.32 26.95 -4.72
N ILE A 2 -7.29 27.01 -3.87
CA ILE A 2 -7.19 27.97 -2.77
C ILE A 2 -6.88 29.39 -3.31
N GLU A 3 -5.88 29.52 -4.19
CA GLU A 3 -5.51 30.79 -4.85
C GLU A 3 -6.59 31.35 -5.79
N GLN A 4 -7.58 30.51 -6.15
CA GLN A 4 -8.72 30.89 -7.00
C GLN A 4 -9.99 31.12 -6.17
N GLU A 5 -9.87 31.16 -4.83
CA GLU A 5 -10.97 31.37 -3.89
C GLU A 5 -12.18 30.44 -4.14
N ARG A 6 -11.91 29.18 -4.51
CA ARG A 6 -12.98 28.21 -4.75
C ARG A 6 -13.74 27.88 -3.45
N PRO A 7 -15.01 27.44 -3.56
CA PRO A 7 -15.82 27.08 -2.40
C PRO A 7 -15.12 26.11 -1.44
N CYS A 8 -15.33 26.30 -0.13
CA CYS A 8 -14.75 25.45 0.91
C CYS A 8 -15.04 23.95 0.70
N LEU A 9 -16.21 23.62 0.15
CA LEU A 9 -16.59 22.24 -0.18
C LEU A 9 -15.65 21.61 -1.21
N ASP A 10 -15.27 22.36 -2.25
CA ASP A 10 -14.37 21.87 -3.30
C ASP A 10 -12.97 21.61 -2.75
N ILE A 11 -12.49 22.51 -1.89
CA ILE A 11 -11.19 22.37 -1.22
C ILE A 11 -11.19 21.14 -0.32
N ALA A 12 -12.25 20.93 0.47
CA ALA A 12 -12.38 19.75 1.33
C ALA A 12 -12.42 18.44 0.54
N GLN A 13 -13.15 18.40 -0.58
CA GLN A 13 -13.20 17.23 -1.46
C GLN A 13 -11.83 16.90 -2.06
N GLN A 14 -11.08 17.91 -2.49
CA GLN A 14 -9.74 17.70 -3.03
C GLN A 14 -8.74 17.24 -1.99
N LEU A 15 -8.77 17.82 -0.78
CA LEU A 15 -7.94 17.37 0.32
C LEU A 15 -8.22 15.90 0.66
N HIS A 16 -9.49 15.50 0.70
CA HIS A 16 -9.85 14.09 0.90
C HIS A 16 -9.33 13.19 -0.23
N ALA A 17 -9.42 13.62 -1.49
CA ALA A 17 -8.89 12.86 -2.61
C ALA A 17 -7.36 12.67 -2.50
N VAL A 18 -6.63 13.71 -2.11
CA VAL A 18 -5.17 13.65 -1.89
C VAL A 18 -4.84 12.72 -0.72
N GLU A 19 -5.53 12.84 0.41
CA GLU A 19 -5.37 11.97 1.57
C GLU A 19 -5.58 10.49 1.19
N ARG A 20 -6.63 10.20 0.42
CA ARG A 20 -6.92 8.86 -0.09
C ARG A 20 -5.80 8.35 -0.99
N ALA A 21 -5.31 9.19 -1.91
CA ALA A 21 -4.21 8.82 -2.80
C ALA A 21 -2.94 8.48 -2.02
N ILE A 22 -2.56 9.30 -1.03
CA ILE A 22 -1.40 9.06 -0.18
C ILE A 22 -1.57 7.77 0.64
N THR A 23 -2.76 7.55 1.20
CA THR A 23 -3.06 6.34 1.98
C THR A 23 -2.92 5.08 1.11
N GLN A 24 -3.39 5.12 -0.13
CA GLN A 24 -3.25 3.99 -1.06
C GLN A 24 -1.82 3.80 -1.54
N ALA A 25 -1.09 4.88 -1.81
CA ALA A 25 0.33 4.80 -2.16
C ALA A 25 1.14 4.14 -1.05
N LYS A 26 0.88 4.49 0.22
CA LYS A 26 1.52 3.87 1.39
C LYS A 26 1.22 2.37 1.48
N LYS A 27 -0.05 1.97 1.34
CA LYS A 27 -0.45 0.55 1.35
C LYS A 27 0.28 -0.24 0.26
N THR A 28 0.29 0.31 -0.95
CA THR A 28 0.94 -0.30 -2.11
C THR A 28 2.44 -0.48 -1.88
N LEU A 29 3.11 0.56 -1.36
CA LEU A 29 4.55 0.51 -1.06
C LEU A 29 4.88 -0.55 0.00
N ILE A 30 4.07 -0.65 1.06
CA ILE A 30 4.29 -1.64 2.11
C ILE A 30 4.13 -3.06 1.54
N GLN A 31 3.11 -3.31 0.73
CA GLN A 31 2.92 -4.61 0.08
C GLN A 31 4.09 -4.96 -0.83
N ASP A 32 4.49 -4.04 -1.71
CA ASP A 32 5.61 -4.23 -2.63
C ASP A 32 6.94 -4.50 -1.88
N HIS A 33 7.21 -3.74 -0.81
CA HIS A 33 8.41 -3.93 -0.01
C HIS A 33 8.41 -5.25 0.75
N LEU A 34 7.25 -5.68 1.28
CA LEU A 34 7.12 -6.97 1.93
C LEU A 34 7.31 -8.11 0.93
N ASP A 35 6.71 -8.02 -0.25
CA ASP A 35 6.88 -9.01 -1.30
C ASP A 35 8.35 -9.16 -1.69
N HIS A 36 9.04 -8.04 -1.92
CA HIS A 36 10.46 -8.01 -2.25
C HIS A 36 11.36 -8.53 -1.12
N CYS A 37 11.11 -8.10 0.12
CA CYS A 37 11.90 -8.54 1.28
C CYS A 37 11.73 -10.04 1.54
N LEU A 38 10.51 -10.56 1.43
CA LEU A 38 10.23 -11.98 1.60
C LEU A 38 10.89 -12.80 0.50
N GLU A 39 10.85 -12.36 -0.75
CA GLU A 39 11.56 -13.05 -1.83
C GLU A 39 13.09 -13.03 -1.64
N ALA A 40 13.64 -11.89 -1.22
CA ALA A 40 15.07 -11.74 -0.97
C ALA A 40 15.59 -12.55 0.23
N THR A 41 14.78 -12.71 1.28
CA THR A 41 15.17 -13.48 2.48
C THR A 41 15.03 -14.98 2.30
N VAL A 42 14.17 -15.43 1.40
CA VAL A 42 13.82 -16.84 1.26
C VAL A 42 14.71 -17.54 0.23
N GLY A 43 15.24 -16.87 -0.79
CA GLY A 43 16.10 -17.53 -1.78
C GLY A 43 15.42 -18.76 -2.45
N GLU A 44 16.21 -19.69 -2.98
CA GLU A 44 15.71 -20.96 -3.58
C GLU A 44 15.27 -21.96 -2.51
N VAL A 45 14.22 -21.64 -1.76
CA VAL A 45 13.62 -22.56 -0.79
C VAL A 45 12.62 -23.49 -1.48
N GLU A 46 12.64 -24.76 -1.08
CA GLU A 46 11.73 -25.79 -1.58
C GLU A 46 10.25 -25.38 -1.43
N ALA A 47 9.43 -25.75 -2.41
CA ALA A 47 8.03 -25.31 -2.54
C ALA A 47 7.18 -25.51 -1.28
N ASN A 48 7.52 -26.48 -0.42
CA ASN A 48 6.76 -26.77 0.80
C ASN A 48 6.97 -25.73 1.92
N GLN A 49 8.09 -24.99 1.90
CA GLN A 49 8.39 -23.93 2.87
C GLN A 49 7.94 -22.53 2.40
N ARG A 50 7.45 -22.39 1.15
CA ARG A 50 6.85 -21.13 0.64
C ARG A 50 5.43 -20.87 1.14
N LYS A 51 4.68 -21.92 1.51
CA LYS A 51 3.26 -21.81 1.93
C LYS A 51 3.01 -20.81 3.08
N PRO A 52 3.76 -20.85 4.20
CA PRO A 52 3.58 -19.89 5.30
C PRO A 52 3.85 -18.44 4.89
N ILE A 53 4.71 -18.25 3.90
CA ILE A 53 5.11 -16.93 3.39
C ILE A 53 4.02 -16.35 2.51
N ASP A 54 3.40 -17.18 1.66
CA ASP A 54 2.25 -16.78 0.86
C ASP A 54 1.04 -16.44 1.74
N GLU A 55 0.83 -17.19 2.83
CA GLU A 55 -0.19 -16.88 3.83
C GLU A 55 0.10 -15.56 4.55
N PHE A 56 1.35 -15.29 4.91
CA PHE A 56 1.75 -14.01 5.50
C PHE A 56 1.57 -12.84 4.52
N LYS A 57 1.96 -13.00 3.25
CA LYS A 57 1.68 -12.03 2.18
C LYS A 57 0.17 -11.74 2.06
N GLN A 58 -0.68 -12.76 2.17
CA GLN A 58 -2.14 -12.57 2.15
C GLN A 58 -2.64 -11.73 3.35
N ILE A 59 -2.13 -11.97 4.56
CA ILE A 59 -2.51 -11.18 5.75
C ILE A 59 -2.17 -9.70 5.55
N THR A 60 -1.03 -9.40 4.92
CA THR A 60 -0.59 -8.01 4.69
C THR A 60 -1.47 -7.23 3.71
N LYS A 61 -2.32 -7.91 2.91
CA LYS A 61 -3.34 -7.26 2.07
C LYS A 61 -4.44 -6.56 2.86
N TYR A 62 -4.58 -6.89 4.14
CA TYR A 62 -5.58 -6.32 5.04
C TYR A 62 -5.05 -5.19 5.94
N LEU A 63 -3.76 -4.85 5.85
CA LEU A 63 -3.14 -3.67 6.49
C LEU A 63 -3.44 -2.40 5.69
#